data_AF-A0A9Q3ED32-F1
#
_entry.id   AF-A0A9Q3ED32-F1
#
_cell.length_a   1.000
_cell.length_b   1.000
_cell.length_c   1.000
_cell.angle_alpha   90.00
_cell.angle_beta   90.00
_cell.angle_gamma   90.00
#
_symmetry.space_group_name_H-M   'P 1'
#
loop_
_entity.id
_entity.type
_entity.pdbx_description
1 polymer ?
#
loop_
_entity_poly.entity_id
_entity_poly.type
_entity_poly.pdbx_seq_one_letter_code
_entity_poly.pdbx_strand_id
1 'polypeptide(L)'
;MVWLASKNIKTKRPTKKLSERWLGPFEAIKKIGSHAYHLKLPQQWKSVHPVFHVSLLEPVKQLTIPNQDQLPPPPVLLEEQEEWEVAQVLDSKLKTAKL
;
A
#
# COMPACT_ATOMS: atom_id res chain seq x y z
N MET A 1 -9.18 14.21 3.72
CA MET A 1 -8.13 13.30 4.22
C MET A 1 -6.81 13.59 3.50
N VAL A 2 -5.66 13.34 4.13
CA VAL A 2 -4.33 13.58 3.55
C VAL A 2 -3.39 12.39 3.76
N TRP A 3 -2.58 12.07 2.77
CA TRP A 3 -1.45 11.16 2.89
C TRP A 3 -0.26 11.87 3.55
N LEU A 4 0.50 11.15 4.36
CA LEU A 4 1.70 11.66 5.03
C LEU A 4 2.96 10.96 4.52
N ALA A 5 3.96 11.70 4.07
CA ALA A 5 5.21 11.14 3.59
C ALA A 5 5.95 10.38 4.71
N SER A 6 6.40 9.15 4.42
CA SER A 6 7.13 8.32 5.40
C SER A 6 8.59 8.74 5.62
N LYS A 7 9.08 9.78 4.91
CA LYS A 7 10.51 10.17 4.85
C LYS A 7 11.16 10.32 6.23
N ASN A 8 10.42 10.82 7.20
CA ASN A 8 10.92 11.15 8.55
C ASN A 8 10.32 10.25 9.65
N ILE A 9 9.65 9.14 9.29
CA ILE A 9 8.98 8.26 10.25
C ILE A 9 9.66 6.90 10.22
N LYS A 10 10.11 6.44 11.37
CA LYS A 10 10.72 5.11 11.52
C LYS A 10 9.63 4.04 11.45
N THR A 11 9.60 3.27 10.37
CA THR A 11 8.71 2.11 10.22
C THR A 11 9.36 0.85 10.78
N LYS A 12 8.56 -0.17 11.14
CA LYS A 12 9.06 -1.49 11.54
C LYS A 12 9.67 -2.31 10.41
N ARG A 13 9.59 -1.83 9.15
CA ARG A 13 10.12 -2.50 7.97
C ARG A 13 11.65 -2.58 8.03
N PRO A 14 12.27 -3.68 7.54
CA PRO A 14 13.71 -3.88 7.61
C PRO A 14 14.50 -2.96 6.67
N THR A 15 13.90 -2.56 5.53
CA THR A 15 14.55 -1.68 4.55
C THR A 15 13.60 -0.60 4.03
N LYS A 16 14.15 0.58 3.74
CA LYS A 16 13.40 1.73 3.20
C LYS A 16 12.87 1.49 1.78
N LYS A 17 13.53 0.63 0.99
CA LYS A 17 13.09 0.27 -0.36
C LYS A 17 11.74 -0.45 -0.36
N LEU A 18 11.49 -1.23 0.70
CA LEU A 18 10.26 -1.98 0.89
C LEU A 18 9.29 -1.29 1.84
N SER A 19 9.56 -0.06 2.32
CA SER A 19 8.60 0.68 3.15
C SER A 19 7.61 1.46 2.29
N GLU A 20 6.38 1.66 2.78
CA GLU A 20 5.45 2.57 2.14
C GLU A 20 6.06 3.97 1.99
N ARG A 21 5.91 4.59 0.82
CA ARG A 21 6.32 5.99 0.59
C ARG A 21 5.37 6.98 1.28
N TRP A 22 4.08 6.65 1.27
CA TRP A 22 3.00 7.43 1.85
C TRP A 22 2.30 6.59 2.91
N LEU A 23 2.25 7.13 4.11
CA LEU A 23 1.52 6.56 5.22
C LEU A 23 0.09 7.08 5.16
N GLY A 24 -0.81 6.24 5.66
CA GLY A 24 -2.26 6.26 5.45
C GLY A 24 -2.96 7.61 5.36
N PRO A 25 -4.22 7.60 4.91
CA PRO A 25 -5.03 8.80 4.92
C PRO A 25 -5.31 9.21 6.37
N PHE A 26 -4.77 10.36 6.79
CA PHE A 26 -5.03 10.98 8.08
C PHE A 26 -6.04 12.12 7.94
N GLU A 27 -6.73 12.40 9.03
CA GLU A 27 -7.62 13.56 9.13
C GLU A 27 -6.79 14.80 9.49
N ALA A 28 -6.88 15.86 8.69
CA ALA A 28 -6.25 17.14 8.98
C ALA A 28 -7.20 17.98 9.86
N ILE A 29 -6.88 18.10 11.16
CA ILE A 29 -7.74 18.73 12.17
C ILE A 29 -7.73 20.25 12.00
N LYS A 30 -6.54 20.86 11.91
CA LYS A 30 -6.39 22.31 11.80
C LYS A 30 -5.12 22.70 11.06
N LYS A 31 -5.16 23.86 10.42
CA LYS A 31 -3.97 24.52 9.88
C LYS A 31 -3.24 25.26 11.01
N ILE A 32 -1.94 25.00 11.17
CA ILE A 32 -1.06 25.68 12.14
C ILE A 32 -0.12 26.59 11.35
N GLY A 33 -0.35 27.89 11.44
CA GLY A 33 0.41 28.89 10.70
C GLY A 33 0.18 28.82 9.18
N SER A 34 1.16 29.25 8.40
CA SER A 34 1.05 29.36 6.95
C SER A 34 1.24 28.02 6.23
N HIS A 35 2.11 27.15 6.75
CA HIS A 35 2.60 25.96 6.02
C HIS A 35 2.57 24.66 6.82
N ALA A 36 1.89 24.59 7.97
CA ALA A 36 1.78 23.34 8.73
C ALA A 36 0.32 22.97 9.02
N TYR A 37 0.09 21.66 9.18
CA TYR A 37 -1.21 21.10 9.55
C TYR A 37 -1.06 20.14 10.73
N HIS A 38 -2.04 20.18 11.63
CA HIS A 38 -2.21 19.20 12.70
C HIS A 38 -3.01 18.02 12.15
N LEU A 39 -2.45 16.82 12.23
CA LEU A 39 -3.10 15.57 11.82
C LEU A 39 -3.56 14.75 13.01
N LYS A 40 -4.70 14.09 12.85
CA LYS A 40 -5.17 13.06 13.78
C LYS A 40 -4.38 11.78 13.58
N LEU A 41 -3.31 11.62 14.34
CA LEU A 41 -2.49 10.41 14.31
C LEU A 41 -3.09 9.31 15.21
N PRO A 42 -2.90 8.03 14.85
CA PRO A 42 -3.36 6.92 15.66
C PRO A 42 -2.53 6.81 16.94
N GLN A 43 -3.16 6.35 18.02
CA GLN A 43 -2.57 6.29 19.36
C GLN A 43 -1.27 5.48 19.43
N GLN A 44 -1.06 4.53 18.52
CA GLN A 44 0.19 3.78 18.40
C GLN A 44 1.42 4.64 18.07
N TRP A 45 1.25 5.86 17.56
CA TRP A 45 2.33 6.77 17.17
C TRP A 45 2.54 7.91 18.17
N LYS A 46 2.45 7.62 19.49
CA LYS A 46 2.60 8.64 20.55
C LYS A 46 3.90 9.45 20.48
N SER A 47 4.97 8.84 19.97
CA SER A 47 6.29 9.50 19.85
C SER A 47 6.41 10.45 18.66
N VAL A 48 5.44 10.45 17.73
CA VAL A 48 5.48 11.30 16.54
C VAL A 48 4.68 12.57 16.80
N HIS A 49 5.30 13.74 16.56
CA HIS A 49 4.58 15.01 16.66
C HIS A 49 3.49 15.11 15.60
N PRO A 50 2.24 15.49 15.95
CA PRO A 50 1.11 15.47 15.03
C PRO A 50 1.08 16.66 14.06
N VAL A 51 2.12 17.49 14.01
CA VAL A 51 2.18 18.71 13.19
C VAL A 51 3.19 18.54 12.07
N PHE A 52 2.74 18.68 10.82
CA PHE A 52 3.55 18.44 9.63
C PHE A 52 3.50 19.60 8.65
N HIS A 53 4.64 19.86 8.00
CA HIS A 53 4.74 20.84 6.92
C HIS A 53 3.98 20.37 5.66
N VAL A 54 3.40 21.29 4.89
CA VAL A 54 2.63 21.01 3.67
C VAL A 54 3.39 20.17 2.64
N SER A 55 4.70 20.32 2.54
CA SER A 55 5.54 19.53 1.61
C SER A 55 5.58 18.03 1.93
N LEU A 56 5.14 17.63 3.13
CA LEU A 56 5.06 16.23 3.54
C LEU A 56 3.64 15.66 3.41
N LEU A 57 2.69 16.46 2.91
CA LEU A 57 1.28 16.10 2.83
C LEU A 57 0.82 16.07 1.38
N GLU A 58 0.02 15.07 1.03
CA GLU A 58 -0.64 14.99 -0.27
C GLU A 58 -2.15 14.78 -0.06
N PRO A 59 -3.04 15.56 -0.69
CA PRO A 59 -4.48 15.34 -0.58
C PRO A 59 -4.85 13.96 -1.13
N VAL A 60 -5.72 13.24 -0.42
CA VAL A 60 -6.25 11.97 -0.93
C VAL A 60 -7.14 12.28 -2.14
N LYS A 61 -6.73 11.84 -3.32
CA LYS A 61 -7.56 11.90 -4.53
C LYS A 61 -8.67 10.86 -4.38
N GLN A 62 -9.92 11.31 -4.42
CA GLN A 62 -11.03 10.38 -4.58
C GLN A 62 -10.95 9.80 -5.98
N LEU A 63 -11.03 8.47 -6.08
CA LEU A 63 -10.94 7.75 -7.34
C LEU A 63 -12.14 8.17 -8.20
N THR A 64 -11.90 8.98 -9.22
CA THR A 64 -12.94 9.47 -10.15
C THR A 64 -13.32 8.41 -11.18
N ILE A 65 -12.60 7.28 -11.22
CA ILE A 65 -12.88 6.20 -12.17
C ILE A 65 -14.08 5.40 -11.64
N PRO A 66 -15.20 5.36 -12.38
CA PRO A 66 -16.33 4.51 -11.99
C PRO A 66 -15.89 3.04 -11.93
N ASN A 67 -16.43 2.28 -10.98
CA ASN A 67 -16.21 0.84 -10.77
C ASN A 67 -14.84 0.38 -10.19
N GLN A 68 -13.97 1.25 -9.66
CA GLN A 68 -12.77 0.78 -8.96
C GLN A 68 -13.02 0.13 -7.59
N ASP A 69 -14.11 0.50 -6.91
CA ASP A 69 -14.54 -0.12 -5.64
C ASP A 69 -15.31 -1.43 -5.85
N GLN A 70 -15.43 -1.93 -7.09
CA GLN A 70 -15.97 -3.26 -7.32
C GLN A 70 -15.00 -4.27 -6.71
N LEU A 71 -15.47 -4.99 -5.69
CA LEU A 71 -14.82 -6.21 -5.26
C LEU A 71 -14.52 -7.07 -6.50
N PRO A 72 -13.33 -7.69 -6.58
CA PRO A 72 -13.05 -8.59 -7.68
C PRO A 72 -14.23 -9.55 -7.79
N PRO A 73 -14.77 -9.78 -9.00
CA PRO A 73 -15.84 -10.74 -9.16
C PRO A 73 -15.39 -12.05 -8.50
N PRO A 74 -16.28 -12.73 -7.76
CA PRO A 74 -15.93 -14.03 -7.19
C PRO A 74 -15.36 -14.92 -8.30
N PRO A 75 -14.40 -15.82 -7.99
CA PRO A 75 -13.86 -16.73 -8.97
C PRO A 75 -15.01 -17.41 -9.70
N VAL A 76 -15.08 -17.21 -11.01
CA VAL A 76 -16.04 -17.95 -11.84
C VAL A 76 -15.60 -19.41 -11.72
N LEU A 77 -16.45 -20.25 -11.11
CA LEU A 77 -16.34 -21.70 -11.30
C LEU A 77 -16.62 -21.91 -12.77
N LEU A 78 -15.57 -21.93 -13.58
CA LEU A 78 -15.65 -22.42 -14.93
C LEU A 78 -16.22 -23.84 -14.79
N GLU A 79 -17.41 -24.07 -15.35
CA GLU A 79 -17.96 -25.40 -15.49
C GLU A 79 -16.88 -26.26 -16.16
N GLU A 80 -16.27 -27.12 -15.34
CA GLU A 80 -15.54 -28.32 -15.69
C GLU A 80 -15.05 -28.32 -17.14
N GLN A 81 -14.02 -27.52 -17.45
CA GLN A 81 -13.20 -27.90 -18.59
C GLN A 81 -12.55 -29.23 -18.22
N GLU A 82 -12.63 -30.21 -19.11
CA GLU A 82 -11.88 -31.47 -18.98
C GLU A 82 -10.41 -31.15 -18.70
N GLU A 83 -10.03 -31.23 -17.42
CA GLU A 83 -8.65 -31.18 -16.99
C GLU A 83 -8.02 -32.53 -17.33
N TRP A 84 -7.04 -32.53 -18.22
CA TRP A 84 -6.32 -33.75 -18.58
C TRP A 84 -5.32 -34.09 -17.48
N GLU A 85 -5.45 -35.27 -16.87
CA GLU A 85 -4.39 -35.83 -16.05
C GLU A 85 -3.15 -36.10 -16.92
N VAL A 86 -2.01 -35.53 -16.55
CA VAL A 86 -0.74 -35.80 -17.20
C VAL A 86 -0.27 -37.20 -16.78
N ALA A 87 -0.26 -38.15 -17.71
CA ALA A 87 0.11 -39.54 -17.42
C ALA A 87 1.56 -39.67 -16.89
N GLN A 88 2.50 -38.89 -17.43
CA GLN A 88 3.88 -38.88 -16.97
C GLN A 88 4.63 -37.65 -17.52
N VAL A 89 5.47 -37.03 -16.69
CA VAL A 89 6.44 -36.04 -17.17
C VAL A 89 7.64 -36.80 -17.76
N LEU A 90 7.80 -36.73 -19.09
CA LEU A 90 8.83 -37.48 -19.82
C LEU A 90 10.25 -36.92 -19.64
N ASP A 91 10.40 -35.61 -19.40
CA ASP A 91 11.71 -35.00 -19.20
C ASP A 91 11.59 -33.71 -18.39
N SER A 92 12.58 -33.45 -17.53
CA SER A 92 12.70 -32.23 -16.74
C SER A 92 14.15 -31.76 -16.73
N LYS A 93 14.38 -30.57 -17.30
CA LYS A 93 15.72 -29.99 -17.40
C LYS A 93 15.91 -28.87 -16.38
N LEU A 94 16.57 -29.18 -15.27
CA LEU A 94 17.04 -28.18 -14.32
C LEU A 94 18.33 -27.55 -14.83
N LYS A 95 18.30 -26.24 -15.13
CA LYS A 95 19.53 -25.44 -15.33
C LYS A 95 19.96 -24.83 -14.00
N THR A 96 20.84 -25.53 -13.29
CA THR A 96 21.49 -24.98 -12.10
C THR A 96 22.60 -24.02 -12.54
N ALA A 97 22.47 -22.73 -12.23
CA ALA A 97 23.57 -21.79 -12.32
C ALA A 97 24.52 -22.02 -11.14
N LYS A 98 25.79 -22.32 -11.43
CA LYS A 98 26.85 -22.41 -10.41
C LYS A 98 27.16 -21.01 -9.88
N LEU A 99 27.20 -20.90 -8.55
CA LEU A 99 27.84 -19.83 -7.79
C LEU A 99 29.36 -19.88 -7.96
#